data_AF-A0A9Q8Q4Q9-F1
#
_entry.id   AF-A0A9Q8Q4Q9-F1
#
_cell.length_a   1.000
_cell.length_b   1.000
_cell.length_c   1.000
_cell.angle_alpha   90.00
_cell.angle_beta   90.00
_cell.angle_gamma   90.00
#
_symmetry.space_group_name_H-M   'P 1'
#
loop_
_entity.id
_entity.type
_entity.pdbx_description
1 polymer ?
#
loop_
_entity_poly.entity_id
_entity_poly.type
_entity_poly.pdbx_seq_one_letter_code
_entity_poly.pdbx_strand_id
1 'polypeptide(L)'
;MSKQVKKVQIIGPIAIGVMIAVATGASVYTAVQTSDIKTKLNSLQAQVVQVENNGKSLYASVEGHFAQLAKTGGVAGGEGGDVKSAVKAALAGMEEDKLAEKRAELYKGWEQVSVNKDGRYIYGNPDARFTLVNYEDLECPFCKQFHKTPKYLVDTANNGAVNWEWRHFNLAFHEPMATKAAMTAECVAEQKGPKGFWGATNYWFEHTQGNGKGFEDSAGIPALFELDKAAFDTCMQDPSIIQRIKRDMDAGMKDGVNGTPTTLVIDNKTGERESIVGARPFAGFVEVIERMVKGESEKAPAAAPAKK
;
A
#
# COMPACT_ATOMS: atom_id res chain seq x y z
N MET A 1 70.23 10.84 -19.61
CA MET A 1 69.99 9.76 -20.59
C MET A 1 68.49 9.56 -20.70
N SER A 2 67.95 9.82 -21.88
CA SER A 2 66.54 9.72 -22.26
C SER A 2 66.13 8.27 -22.51
N LYS A 3 64.85 7.93 -22.27
CA LYS A 3 63.99 7.04 -23.09
C LYS A 3 62.69 6.74 -22.30
N GLN A 4 61.52 7.24 -22.70
CA GLN A 4 60.64 6.84 -23.81
C GLN A 4 60.02 5.43 -23.67
N VAL A 5 58.71 5.43 -23.37
CA VAL A 5 57.57 4.83 -24.11
C VAL A 5 57.60 3.32 -24.48
N LYS A 6 56.50 2.62 -24.14
CA LYS A 6 55.64 1.73 -24.97
C LYS A 6 54.65 0.99 -24.04
N LYS A 7 53.34 1.23 -24.05
CA LYS A 7 52.25 0.73 -24.94
C LYS A 7 52.38 -0.75 -25.33
N VAL A 8 51.21 -1.42 -25.34
CA VAL A 8 50.78 -2.67 -26.03
C VAL A 8 50.40 -3.80 -25.04
N GLN A 9 49.36 -4.63 -25.18
CA GLN A 9 48.12 -4.69 -25.97
C GLN A 9 47.50 -6.10 -25.67
N ILE A 10 46.22 -6.15 -25.28
CA ILE A 10 45.13 -7.08 -25.66
C ILE A 10 45.31 -8.63 -25.52
N ILE A 11 44.14 -9.27 -25.29
CA ILE A 11 43.68 -10.64 -25.63
C ILE A 11 44.02 -11.67 -24.55
N GLY A 12 43.09 -12.15 -23.72
CA GLY A 12 41.96 -13.03 -24.06
C GLY A 12 41.86 -14.16 -23.00
N PRO A 13 40.82 -15.02 -23.01
CA PRO A 13 40.04 -15.36 -21.82
C PRO A 13 40.15 -16.84 -21.41
N ILE A 14 40.45 -17.18 -20.14
CA ILE A 14 40.31 -18.58 -19.65
C ILE A 14 39.95 -18.65 -18.15
N ALA A 15 38.72 -19.11 -17.91
CA ALA A 15 38.27 -20.15 -17.00
C ALA A 15 39.08 -20.53 -15.72
N ILE A 16 38.30 -20.61 -14.62
CA ILE A 16 38.25 -21.68 -13.60
C ILE A 16 39.44 -21.83 -12.64
N GLY A 17 39.13 -21.81 -11.34
CA GLY A 17 39.81 -22.69 -10.37
C GLY A 17 40.43 -22.04 -9.13
N VAL A 18 39.60 -21.71 -8.14
CA VAL A 18 39.68 -22.26 -6.76
C VAL A 18 41.00 -22.13 -5.96
N MET A 19 40.87 -21.39 -4.84
CA MET A 19 41.47 -21.57 -3.48
C MET A 19 42.86 -21.03 -3.10
N ILE A 20 42.82 -20.17 -2.03
CA ILE A 20 43.70 -20.13 -0.81
C ILE A 20 45.13 -19.60 -1.02
N ALA A 21 45.75 -18.68 -0.26
CA ALA A 21 45.48 -17.97 1.00
C ALA A 21 46.46 -16.76 1.15
N VAL A 22 46.03 -15.72 1.90
CA VAL A 22 46.74 -14.94 2.97
C VAL A 22 48.14 -14.38 2.65
N ALA A 23 48.57 -13.13 2.89
CA ALA A 23 48.07 -11.85 3.43
C ALA A 23 49.06 -10.77 2.89
N THR A 24 48.68 -9.51 2.67
CA THR A 24 48.79 -8.40 3.63
C THR A 24 47.75 -7.32 3.30
N GLY A 25 47.20 -6.66 4.33
CA GLY A 25 46.03 -5.76 4.26
C GLY A 25 46.18 -4.53 3.35
N ALA A 26 45.12 -3.82 2.98
CA ALA A 26 43.77 -3.83 3.49
C ALA A 26 42.82 -3.30 2.39
N SER A 27 41.57 -3.76 2.38
CA SER A 27 40.46 -2.87 2.05
C SER A 27 39.32 -3.17 3.00
N VAL A 28 38.96 -2.14 3.75
CA VAL A 28 38.09 -2.08 4.94
C VAL A 28 36.61 -2.27 4.57
N TYR A 29 36.30 -2.99 3.48
CA TYR A 29 34.95 -3.04 2.90
C TYR A 29 34.19 -4.36 3.11
N THR A 30 34.78 -5.39 3.71
CA THR A 30 34.15 -6.71 3.86
C THR A 30 33.90 -7.17 5.29
N ALA A 31 34.41 -6.45 6.30
CA ALA A 31 34.27 -6.85 7.71
C ALA A 31 33.00 -6.33 8.40
N VAL A 32 32.39 -5.24 7.92
CA VAL A 32 31.24 -4.62 8.61
C VAL A 32 29.90 -5.27 8.21
N GLN A 33 29.77 -5.80 6.99
CA GLN A 33 28.49 -6.41 6.57
C GLN A 33 28.31 -7.88 6.95
N THR A 34 29.38 -8.65 7.13
CA THR A 34 29.26 -10.08 7.46
C THR A 34 28.96 -10.31 8.94
N SER A 35 29.50 -9.51 9.87
CA SER A 35 29.17 -9.61 11.30
C SER A 35 27.74 -9.15 11.59
N ASP A 36 27.29 -8.05 10.98
CA ASP A 36 25.98 -7.46 11.27
C ASP A 36 24.84 -8.29 10.68
N ILE A 37 25.02 -8.80 9.46
CA ILE A 37 24.05 -9.72 8.84
C ILE A 37 24.01 -11.05 9.60
N LYS A 38 25.17 -11.61 9.99
CA LYS A 38 25.23 -12.86 10.76
C LYS A 38 24.62 -12.69 12.16
N THR A 39 24.82 -11.54 12.79
CA THR A 39 24.21 -11.22 14.08
C THR A 39 22.70 -11.08 13.96
N LYS A 40 22.21 -10.40 12.90
CA LYS A 40 20.77 -10.30 12.62
C LYS A 40 20.13 -11.65 12.28
N LEU A 41 20.83 -12.50 11.52
CA LEU A 41 20.37 -13.85 11.19
C LEU A 41 20.30 -14.74 12.43
N ASN A 42 21.33 -14.70 13.28
CA ASN A 42 21.33 -15.42 14.56
C ASN A 42 20.24 -14.91 15.50
N SER A 43 19.99 -13.60 15.52
CA SER A 43 18.91 -12.98 16.30
C SER A 43 17.54 -13.43 15.81
N LEU A 44 17.30 -13.41 14.49
CA LEU A 44 16.07 -13.93 13.88
C LEU A 44 15.88 -15.41 14.16
N GLN A 45 16.94 -16.20 14.07
CA GLN A 45 16.88 -17.64 14.34
C GLN A 45 16.60 -17.91 15.83
N ALA A 46 17.15 -17.10 16.73
CA ALA A 46 16.82 -17.14 18.16
C ALA A 46 15.35 -16.75 18.42
N GLN A 47 14.83 -15.74 17.72
CA GLN A 47 13.42 -15.34 17.81
C GLN A 47 12.47 -16.42 17.27
N VAL A 48 12.80 -17.06 16.16
CA VAL A 48 12.03 -18.20 15.61
C VAL A 48 12.04 -19.36 16.61
N VAL A 49 13.20 -19.72 17.16
CA VAL A 49 13.31 -20.75 18.21
C VAL A 49 12.50 -20.37 19.45
N GLN A 50 12.48 -19.10 19.84
CA GLN A 50 11.70 -18.60 20.97
C GLN A 50 10.19 -18.68 20.68
N VAL A 51 9.73 -18.34 19.48
CA VAL A 51 8.34 -18.50 19.05
C VAL A 51 7.94 -19.97 19.00
N GLU A 52 8.81 -20.85 18.49
CA GLU A 52 8.60 -22.30 18.51
C GLU A 52 8.55 -22.85 19.93
N ASN A 53 9.43 -22.41 20.83
CA ASN A 53 9.45 -22.84 22.22
C ASN A 53 8.25 -22.30 22.99
N ASN A 54 7.81 -21.07 22.73
CA ASN A 54 6.59 -20.51 23.29
C ASN A 54 5.36 -21.26 22.77
N GLY A 55 5.33 -21.61 21.48
CA GLY A 55 4.29 -22.45 20.89
C GLY A 55 4.26 -23.86 21.50
N LYS A 56 5.42 -24.51 21.66
CA LYS A 56 5.56 -25.81 22.34
C LYS A 56 5.19 -25.73 23.82
N SER A 57 5.55 -24.65 24.51
CA SER A 57 5.23 -24.41 25.92
C SER A 57 3.75 -24.16 26.12
N LEU A 58 3.12 -23.38 25.23
CA LEU A 58 1.67 -23.17 25.22
C LEU A 58 0.97 -24.50 24.94
N TYR A 59 1.42 -25.26 23.94
CA TYR A 59 0.88 -26.58 23.63
C TYR A 59 1.04 -27.56 24.79
N ALA A 60 2.20 -27.60 25.46
CA ALA A 60 2.44 -28.44 26.63
C ALA A 60 1.66 -27.98 27.88
N SER A 61 1.45 -26.68 28.05
CA SER A 61 0.61 -26.10 29.12
C SER A 61 -0.86 -26.43 28.91
N VAL A 62 -1.29 -26.42 27.65
CA VAL A 62 -2.62 -26.85 27.22
C VAL A 62 -2.79 -28.35 27.41
N GLU A 63 -1.85 -29.19 26.96
CA GLU A 63 -1.85 -30.64 27.21
C GLU A 63 -1.81 -30.98 28.71
N GLY A 64 -1.01 -30.25 29.51
CA GLY A 64 -0.95 -30.39 30.95
C GLY A 64 -2.29 -30.08 31.61
N HIS A 65 -2.97 -29.01 31.19
CA HIS A 65 -4.32 -28.68 31.64
C HIS A 65 -5.34 -29.74 31.22
N PHE A 66 -5.28 -30.27 30.00
CA PHE A 66 -6.18 -31.33 29.55
C PHE A 66 -5.93 -32.66 30.27
N ALA A 67 -4.69 -33.02 30.56
CA ALA A 67 -4.33 -34.18 31.37
C ALA A 67 -4.81 -34.03 32.83
N GLN A 68 -4.85 -32.79 33.34
CA GLN A 68 -5.40 -32.48 34.66
C GLN A 68 -6.93 -32.57 34.67
N LEU A 69 -7.61 -32.06 33.63
CA LEU A 69 -9.06 -32.15 33.45
C LEU A 69 -9.55 -33.60 33.24
N ALA A 70 -8.77 -34.42 32.53
CA ALA A 70 -9.05 -35.84 32.37
C ALA A 70 -8.94 -36.64 33.69
N LYS A 71 -8.09 -36.18 34.63
CA LYS A 71 -7.92 -36.81 35.96
C LYS A 71 -8.97 -36.38 36.98
N THR A 72 -9.60 -35.21 36.81
CA THR A 72 -10.60 -34.68 37.75
C THR A 72 -12.04 -35.07 37.42
N GLY A 73 -12.25 -36.01 36.49
CA GLY A 73 -13.57 -36.62 36.23
C GLY A 73 -14.58 -35.69 35.52
N GLY A 74 -14.11 -34.65 34.85
CA GLY A 74 -14.93 -33.57 34.32
C GLY A 74 -15.25 -33.62 32.83
N VAL A 75 -15.25 -34.77 32.14
CA VAL A 75 -15.92 -34.92 30.83
C VAL A 75 -16.40 -36.35 30.66
N ALA A 76 -17.65 -36.59 31.03
CA ALA A 76 -18.42 -37.72 30.51
C ALA A 76 -19.20 -37.23 29.28
N GLY A 77 -18.98 -37.87 28.13
CA GLY A 77 -19.91 -37.88 27.00
C GLY A 77 -19.76 -36.75 25.98
N GLY A 78 -19.21 -37.09 24.82
CA GLY A 78 -19.26 -36.27 23.60
C GLY A 78 -18.32 -36.85 22.54
N GLU A 79 -18.84 -37.08 21.34
CA GLU A 79 -18.21 -37.82 20.24
C GLU A 79 -16.75 -37.44 19.97
N GLY A 80 -15.93 -38.47 19.69
CA GLY A 80 -14.50 -38.41 19.50
C GLY A 80 -13.99 -37.23 18.66
N GLY A 81 -13.37 -36.27 19.35
CA GLY A 81 -12.43 -35.32 18.78
C GLY A 81 -11.19 -35.32 19.65
N ASP A 82 -10.04 -35.69 19.08
CA ASP A 82 -8.73 -35.54 19.74
C ASP A 82 -8.61 -34.10 20.26
N VAL A 83 -8.22 -33.91 21.52
CA VAL A 83 -8.01 -32.61 22.16
C VAL A 83 -7.19 -31.67 21.28
N LYS A 84 -6.21 -32.20 20.54
CA LYS A 84 -5.45 -31.45 19.54
C LYS A 84 -6.32 -30.82 18.45
N SER A 85 -7.35 -31.53 17.99
CA SER A 85 -8.31 -31.04 17.01
C SER A 85 -9.21 -29.95 17.60
N ALA A 86 -9.64 -30.10 18.86
CA ALA A 86 -10.40 -29.07 19.56
C ALA A 86 -9.56 -27.79 19.80
N VAL A 87 -8.29 -27.93 20.18
CA VAL A 87 -7.36 -26.80 20.35
C VAL A 87 -7.06 -26.14 19.01
N LYS A 88 -6.84 -26.91 17.93
CA LYS A 88 -6.64 -26.37 16.58
C LYS A 88 -7.89 -25.60 16.10
N ALA A 89 -9.08 -26.12 16.34
CA ALA A 89 -10.34 -25.46 16.00
C ALA A 89 -10.53 -24.17 16.82
N ALA A 90 -10.21 -24.18 18.12
CA ALA A 90 -10.27 -22.98 18.95
C ALA A 90 -9.26 -21.91 18.51
N LEU A 91 -8.02 -22.28 18.19
CA LEU A 91 -7.02 -21.35 17.66
C LEU A 91 -7.41 -20.78 16.29
N ALA A 92 -7.98 -21.61 15.41
CA ALA A 92 -8.52 -21.15 14.13
C ALA A 92 -9.70 -20.17 14.33
N GLY A 93 -10.61 -20.46 15.27
CA GLY A 93 -11.72 -19.56 15.62
C GLY A 93 -11.23 -18.23 16.18
N MET A 94 -10.22 -18.24 17.06
CA MET A 94 -9.62 -17.01 17.58
C MET A 94 -8.92 -16.17 16.50
N GLU A 95 -8.31 -16.80 15.50
CA GLU A 95 -7.70 -16.10 14.37
C GLU A 95 -8.78 -15.50 13.45
N GLU A 96 -9.86 -16.23 13.19
CA GLU A 96 -11.01 -15.73 12.44
C GLU A 96 -11.68 -14.54 13.13
N ASP A 97 -11.89 -14.59 14.45
CA ASP A 97 -12.46 -13.47 15.22
C ASP A 97 -11.58 -12.22 15.14
N LYS A 98 -10.25 -12.38 15.28
CA LYS A 98 -9.30 -11.27 15.14
C LYS A 98 -9.28 -10.70 13.73
N LEU A 99 -9.37 -11.54 12.71
CA LEU A 99 -9.44 -11.10 11.33
C LEU A 99 -10.79 -10.40 11.06
N ALA A 100 -11.90 -10.88 11.64
CA ALA A 100 -13.20 -10.23 11.53
C ALA A 100 -13.21 -8.82 12.13
N GLU A 101 -12.60 -8.63 13.30
CA GLU A 101 -12.42 -7.30 13.90
C GLU A 101 -11.57 -6.39 13.01
N LYS A 102 -10.42 -6.88 12.53
CA LYS A 102 -9.57 -6.14 11.58
C LYS A 102 -10.34 -5.76 10.31
N ARG A 103 -11.15 -6.67 9.76
CA ARG A 103 -11.97 -6.41 8.58
C ARG A 103 -13.03 -5.34 8.80
N ALA A 104 -13.66 -5.32 9.97
CA ALA A 104 -14.59 -4.26 10.32
C ALA A 104 -13.90 -2.88 10.32
N GLU A 105 -12.68 -2.81 10.85
CA GLU A 105 -11.91 -1.56 10.87
C GLU A 105 -11.42 -1.12 9.48
N LEU A 106 -11.06 -2.05 8.57
CA LEU A 106 -10.67 -1.70 7.18
C LEU A 106 -11.72 -0.90 6.43
N TYR A 107 -12.99 -1.19 6.72
CA TYR A 107 -14.13 -0.61 6.01
C TYR A 107 -14.80 0.54 6.77
N LYS A 108 -14.35 0.83 7.98
CA LYS A 108 -14.96 1.84 8.85
C LYS A 108 -14.72 3.24 8.30
N GLY A 109 -15.79 4.02 8.19
CA GLY A 109 -15.72 5.39 7.68
C GLY A 109 -15.76 5.49 6.16
N TRP A 110 -16.04 4.38 5.46
CA TRP A 110 -16.21 4.31 4.01
C TRP A 110 -17.65 3.91 3.63
N GLU A 111 -18.64 4.44 4.36
CA GLU A 111 -20.06 4.11 4.14
C GLU A 111 -20.66 4.89 2.95
N GLN A 112 -20.17 6.11 2.69
CA GLN A 112 -20.64 6.97 1.60
C GLN A 112 -19.76 6.82 0.36
N VAL A 113 -19.76 5.63 -0.23
CA VAL A 113 -18.90 5.32 -1.39
C VAL A 113 -19.73 4.97 -2.60
N SER A 114 -19.30 5.41 -3.77
CA SER A 114 -19.93 5.11 -5.05
C SER A 114 -18.92 5.07 -6.18
N VAL A 115 -19.38 4.80 -7.40
CA VAL A 115 -18.57 4.80 -8.61
C VAL A 115 -19.21 5.76 -9.61
N ASN A 116 -18.45 6.69 -10.17
CA ASN A 116 -18.95 7.62 -11.19
C ASN A 116 -19.12 6.92 -12.55
N LYS A 117 -19.68 7.63 -13.54
CA LYS A 117 -19.92 7.10 -14.90
C LYS A 117 -18.66 6.62 -15.64
N ASP A 118 -17.49 7.17 -15.28
CA ASP A 118 -16.20 6.81 -15.87
C ASP A 118 -15.53 5.65 -15.12
N GLY A 119 -16.20 5.12 -14.10
CA GLY A 119 -15.74 4.00 -13.29
C GLY A 119 -14.84 4.40 -12.12
N ARG A 120 -14.71 5.70 -11.78
CA ARG A 120 -13.86 6.17 -10.66
C ARG A 120 -14.58 6.11 -9.32
N TYR A 121 -13.80 5.83 -8.28
CA TYR A 121 -14.29 5.71 -6.92
C TYR A 121 -14.53 7.09 -6.32
N ILE A 122 -15.75 7.28 -5.81
CA ILE A 122 -16.19 8.51 -5.17
C ILE A 122 -16.41 8.22 -3.68
N TYR A 123 -15.94 9.13 -2.83
CA TYR A 123 -16.32 9.23 -1.42
C TYR A 123 -17.13 10.51 -1.19
N GLY A 124 -18.27 10.38 -0.50
CA GLY A 124 -19.25 11.46 -0.27
C GLY A 124 -20.42 11.44 -1.26
N ASN A 125 -21.20 12.52 -1.27
CA ASN A 125 -22.38 12.67 -2.13
C ASN A 125 -21.96 12.74 -3.62
N PRO A 126 -22.39 11.80 -4.50
CA PRO A 126 -22.05 11.84 -5.92
C PRO A 126 -22.55 13.10 -6.64
N ASP A 127 -23.60 13.75 -6.11
CA ASP A 127 -24.19 14.99 -6.63
C ASP A 127 -23.67 16.26 -5.93
N ALA A 128 -22.54 16.17 -5.23
CA ALA A 128 -21.92 17.30 -4.56
C ALA A 128 -21.64 18.46 -5.53
N ARG A 129 -21.76 19.70 -5.07
CA ARG A 129 -21.40 20.88 -5.87
C ARG A 129 -19.92 20.87 -6.23
N PHE A 130 -19.06 20.51 -5.28
CA PHE A 130 -17.62 20.49 -5.50
C PHE A 130 -17.09 19.06 -5.53
N THR A 131 -16.25 18.77 -6.53
CA THR A 131 -15.50 17.51 -6.60
C THR A 131 -14.02 17.78 -6.43
N LEU A 132 -13.41 17.08 -5.47
CA LEU A 132 -11.97 17.00 -5.31
C LEU A 132 -11.48 15.80 -6.13
N VAL A 133 -11.00 16.04 -7.36
CA VAL A 133 -10.36 15.00 -8.17
C VAL A 133 -8.91 14.89 -7.75
N ASN A 134 -8.58 13.82 -7.02
CA ASN A 134 -7.29 13.63 -6.39
C ASN A 134 -6.44 12.64 -7.17
N TYR A 135 -5.38 13.16 -7.77
CA TYR A 135 -4.33 12.37 -8.40
C TYR A 135 -3.30 11.96 -7.35
N GLU A 136 -3.26 10.67 -7.03
CA GLU A 136 -2.46 10.11 -5.95
C GLU A 136 -1.62 8.90 -6.39
N ASP A 137 -0.54 8.69 -5.65
CA ASP A 137 0.36 7.54 -5.77
C ASP A 137 0.47 6.89 -4.39
N LEU A 138 0.13 5.61 -4.32
CA LEU A 138 0.11 4.84 -3.08
C LEU A 138 1.50 4.67 -2.43
N GLU A 139 2.57 4.92 -3.18
CA GLU A 139 3.95 4.91 -2.68
C GLU A 139 4.49 6.31 -2.37
N CYS A 140 3.74 7.38 -2.64
CA CYS A 140 4.18 8.74 -2.38
C CYS A 140 4.04 9.12 -0.89
N PRO A 141 5.13 9.51 -0.20
CA PRO A 141 5.06 9.93 1.20
C PRO A 141 4.15 11.13 1.46
N PHE A 142 4.07 12.06 0.50
CA PHE A 142 3.16 13.21 0.60
C PHE A 142 1.70 12.79 0.45
N CYS A 143 1.38 11.83 -0.42
CA CYS A 143 0.02 11.28 -0.53
C CYS A 143 -0.37 10.56 0.77
N LYS A 144 0.53 9.74 1.33
CA LYS A 144 0.34 9.10 2.63
C LYS A 144 -0.01 10.10 3.73
N GLN A 145 0.70 11.23 3.81
CA GLN A 145 0.38 12.29 4.78
C GLN A 145 -0.96 12.97 4.46
N PHE A 146 -1.25 13.16 3.17
CA PHE A 146 -2.40 13.91 2.70
C PHE A 146 -3.73 13.13 2.76
N HIS A 147 -3.71 11.80 2.68
CA HIS A 147 -4.89 10.94 2.49
C HIS A 147 -6.07 11.21 3.46
N LYS A 148 -5.78 11.70 4.67
CA LYS A 148 -6.81 12.06 5.67
C LYS A 148 -7.49 13.41 5.40
N THR A 149 -6.82 14.33 4.72
CA THR A 149 -7.32 15.67 4.41
C THR A 149 -8.56 15.67 3.51
N PRO A 150 -8.58 15.02 2.31
CA PRO A 150 -9.75 15.02 1.46
C PRO A 150 -10.93 14.31 2.11
N LYS A 151 -10.67 13.23 2.86
CA LYS A 151 -11.70 12.56 3.67
C LYS A 151 -12.33 13.52 4.69
N TYR A 152 -11.50 14.24 5.45
CA TYR A 152 -11.97 15.20 6.44
C TYR A 152 -12.74 16.37 5.81
N LEU A 153 -12.32 16.85 4.63
CA LEU A 153 -13.06 17.86 3.86
C LEU A 153 -14.47 17.36 3.51
N VAL A 154 -14.60 16.14 3.02
CA VAL A 154 -15.91 15.53 2.69
C VAL A 154 -16.76 15.33 3.95
N ASP A 155 -16.17 14.78 5.02
CA ASP A 155 -16.87 14.45 6.27
C ASP A 155 -17.40 15.70 7.01
N THR A 156 -16.72 16.84 6.85
CA THR A 156 -17.09 18.11 7.51
C THR A 156 -17.82 19.09 6.61
N ALA A 157 -17.91 18.81 5.30
CA ALA A 157 -18.64 19.65 4.37
C ALA A 157 -20.14 19.60 4.69
N ASN A 158 -20.71 20.75 5.05
CA ASN A 158 -22.14 20.87 5.28
C ASN A 158 -22.96 20.39 4.07
N ASN A 159 -24.02 19.64 4.35
CA ASN A 159 -25.01 19.20 3.36
C ASN A 159 -24.43 18.39 2.18
N GLY A 160 -23.28 17.72 2.34
CA GLY A 160 -22.66 16.94 1.27
C GLY A 160 -22.23 17.79 0.07
N ALA A 161 -21.78 19.02 0.33
CA ALA A 161 -21.39 19.97 -0.72
C ALA A 161 -20.07 19.61 -1.44
N VAL A 162 -19.27 18.70 -0.86
CA VAL A 162 -17.98 18.25 -1.39
C VAL A 162 -17.97 16.72 -1.49
N ASN A 163 -17.45 16.19 -2.59
CA ASN A 163 -17.06 14.79 -2.71
C ASN A 163 -15.60 14.65 -3.14
N TRP A 164 -15.08 13.43 -3.04
CA TRP A 164 -13.70 13.09 -3.35
C TRP A 164 -13.67 11.96 -4.39
N GLU A 165 -13.08 12.26 -5.55
CA GLU A 165 -12.80 11.30 -6.61
C GLU A 165 -11.33 10.88 -6.58
N TRP A 166 -11.05 9.58 -6.54
CA TRP A 166 -9.69 9.06 -6.68
C TRP A 166 -9.28 8.90 -8.14
N ARG A 167 -8.02 9.27 -8.46
CA ARG A 167 -7.34 8.94 -9.70
C ARG A 167 -5.91 8.49 -9.44
N HIS A 168 -5.49 7.42 -10.10
CA HIS A 168 -4.11 6.94 -10.00
C HIS A 168 -3.15 7.86 -10.77
N PHE A 169 -2.03 8.21 -10.16
CA PHE A 169 -0.96 8.96 -10.80
C PHE A 169 0.42 8.47 -10.32
N ASN A 170 0.77 7.24 -10.70
CA ASN A 170 2.00 6.60 -10.25
C ASN A 170 3.24 7.37 -10.75
N LEU A 171 4.13 7.70 -9.83
CA LEU A 171 5.37 8.41 -10.16
C LEU A 171 6.43 7.41 -10.60
N ALA A 172 7.10 7.70 -11.72
CA ALA A 172 8.06 6.78 -12.33
C ALA A 172 9.19 6.33 -11.38
N PHE A 173 9.58 7.18 -10.40
CA PHE A 173 10.61 6.87 -9.41
C PHE A 173 10.12 6.03 -8.23
N HIS A 174 8.83 5.70 -8.16
CA HIS A 174 8.26 4.74 -7.21
C HIS A 174 7.94 3.38 -7.84
N GLU A 175 8.16 3.24 -9.15
CA GLU A 175 7.93 1.98 -9.85
C GLU A 175 8.98 0.92 -9.49
N PRO A 176 8.62 -0.38 -9.49
CA PRO A 176 7.33 -0.96 -9.91
C PRO A 176 6.25 -1.00 -8.80
N MET A 177 6.58 -0.55 -7.59
CA MET A 177 5.71 -0.76 -6.44
C MET A 177 4.45 0.11 -6.49
N ALA A 178 4.54 1.33 -7.05
CA ALA A 178 3.38 2.19 -7.25
C ALA A 178 2.32 1.50 -8.13
N THR A 179 2.71 0.88 -9.25
CA THR A 179 1.79 0.09 -10.08
C THR A 179 1.26 -1.13 -9.33
N LYS A 180 2.10 -1.87 -8.61
CA LYS A 180 1.62 -3.02 -7.81
C LYS A 180 0.58 -2.59 -6.77
N ALA A 181 0.79 -1.46 -6.10
CA ALA A 181 -0.12 -0.91 -5.11
C ALA A 181 -1.47 -0.52 -5.73
N ALA A 182 -1.44 0.22 -6.85
CA ALA A 182 -2.64 0.63 -7.56
C ALA A 182 -3.46 -0.58 -8.04
N MET A 183 -2.79 -1.57 -8.65
CA MET A 183 -3.43 -2.82 -9.08
C MET A 183 -4.04 -3.58 -7.91
N THR A 184 -3.36 -3.63 -6.77
CA THR A 184 -3.87 -4.27 -5.56
C THR A 184 -5.19 -3.64 -5.11
N ALA A 185 -5.27 -2.30 -5.07
CA ALA A 185 -6.49 -1.59 -4.69
C ALA A 185 -7.64 -1.84 -5.67
N GLU A 186 -7.38 -1.82 -6.98
CA GLU A 186 -8.37 -2.15 -8.01
C GLU A 186 -8.86 -3.61 -7.90
N CYS A 187 -7.94 -4.56 -7.67
CA CYS A 187 -8.30 -5.98 -7.58
C CYS A 187 -9.02 -6.34 -6.27
N VAL A 188 -8.79 -5.59 -5.19
CA VAL A 188 -9.66 -5.66 -4.01
C VAL A 188 -11.06 -5.14 -4.36
N ALA A 189 -11.14 -4.03 -5.11
CA ALA A 189 -12.39 -3.41 -5.49
C ALA A 189 -13.26 -4.28 -6.42
N GLU A 190 -12.66 -5.06 -7.32
CA GLU A 190 -13.39 -6.04 -8.17
C GLU A 190 -14.24 -7.01 -7.33
N GLN A 191 -13.80 -7.37 -6.13
CA GLN A 191 -14.49 -8.33 -5.27
C GLN A 191 -15.27 -7.68 -4.12
N LYS A 192 -14.84 -6.49 -3.65
CA LYS A 192 -15.38 -5.82 -2.46
C LYS A 192 -15.98 -4.44 -2.76
N GLY A 193 -16.09 -4.09 -4.03
CA GLY A 193 -16.67 -2.85 -4.52
C GLY A 193 -15.86 -1.60 -4.11
N PRO A 194 -16.48 -0.40 -4.21
CA PRO A 194 -15.80 0.85 -3.88
C PRO A 194 -15.36 0.93 -2.41
N LYS A 195 -16.05 0.22 -1.50
CA LYS A 195 -15.63 0.13 -0.09
C LYS A 195 -14.32 -0.63 0.06
N GLY A 196 -14.16 -1.71 -0.72
CA GLY A 196 -12.91 -2.44 -0.91
C GLY A 196 -11.77 -1.57 -1.36
N PHE A 197 -12.01 -0.75 -2.39
CA PHE A 197 -11.02 0.18 -2.93
C PHE A 197 -10.45 1.10 -1.84
N TRP A 198 -11.32 1.85 -1.17
CA TRP A 198 -10.90 2.82 -0.15
C TRP A 198 -10.24 2.17 1.07
N GLY A 199 -10.74 1.00 1.48
CA GLY A 199 -10.11 0.21 2.53
C GLY A 199 -8.69 -0.24 2.15
N ALA A 200 -8.50 -0.69 0.90
CA ALA A 200 -7.19 -1.09 0.39
C ALA A 200 -6.22 0.08 0.26
N THR A 201 -6.66 1.24 -0.23
CA THR A 201 -5.80 2.44 -0.32
C THR A 201 -5.38 2.91 1.06
N ASN A 202 -6.30 2.98 2.03
CA ASN A 202 -5.98 3.39 3.39
C ASN A 202 -5.02 2.39 4.05
N TYR A 203 -5.30 1.09 3.94
CA TYR A 203 -4.43 0.04 4.47
C TYR A 203 -3.03 0.11 3.87
N TRP A 204 -2.92 0.29 2.55
CA TRP A 204 -1.63 0.40 1.88
C TRP A 204 -0.84 1.61 2.40
N PHE A 205 -1.46 2.79 2.48
CA PHE A 205 -0.80 3.98 3.01
C PHE A 205 -0.34 3.82 4.45
N GLU A 206 -1.11 3.16 5.31
CA GLU A 206 -0.71 2.91 6.70
C GLU A 206 0.56 2.07 6.79
N HIS A 207 0.73 1.08 5.92
CA HIS A 207 1.77 0.07 6.04
C HIS A 207 2.99 0.32 5.16
N THR A 208 2.84 0.98 4.01
CA THR A 208 3.96 1.21 3.10
C THR A 208 5.07 2.05 3.74
N GLN A 209 6.31 1.65 3.49
CA GLN A 209 7.50 2.44 3.77
C GLN A 209 7.63 3.64 2.80
N GLY A 210 6.83 3.66 1.72
CA GLY A 210 6.83 4.67 0.67
C GLY A 210 8.09 4.65 -0.18
N ASN A 211 8.15 5.58 -1.13
CA ASN A 211 9.25 5.72 -2.09
C ASN A 211 9.54 4.44 -2.88
N GLY A 212 8.49 3.71 -3.27
CA GLY A 212 8.58 2.49 -4.07
C GLY A 212 8.97 1.22 -3.30
N LYS A 213 8.97 1.26 -1.96
CA LYS A 213 9.41 0.14 -1.10
C LYS A 213 8.28 -0.79 -0.67
N GLY A 214 7.03 -0.33 -0.66
CA GLY A 214 5.89 -1.09 -0.18
C GLY A 214 6.07 -1.55 1.27
N PHE A 215 5.57 -2.75 1.57
CA PHE A 215 5.73 -3.41 2.86
C PHE A 215 5.77 -4.94 2.71
N GLU A 216 6.41 -5.61 3.67
CA GLU A 216 6.75 -7.04 3.60
C GLU A 216 5.51 -7.95 3.48
N ASP A 217 4.42 -7.61 4.16
CA ASP A 217 3.20 -8.44 4.22
C ASP A 217 2.12 -8.07 3.17
N SER A 218 2.49 -7.38 2.09
CA SER A 218 1.53 -7.03 1.02
C SER A 218 0.90 -8.26 0.34
N ALA A 219 1.52 -9.44 0.46
CA ALA A 219 0.97 -10.70 -0.03
C ALA A 219 -0.20 -11.24 0.82
N GLY A 220 -0.36 -10.76 2.06
CA GLY A 220 -1.46 -11.14 2.96
C GLY A 220 -2.79 -10.45 2.65
N ILE A 221 -2.80 -9.44 1.77
CA ILE A 221 -3.99 -8.64 1.45
C ILE A 221 -5.21 -9.51 1.03
N PRO A 222 -5.08 -10.55 0.17
CA PRO A 222 -6.22 -11.38 -0.18
C PRO A 222 -6.86 -12.06 1.03
N ALA A 223 -6.07 -12.58 1.97
CA ALA A 223 -6.60 -13.19 3.19
C ALA A 223 -7.24 -12.13 4.10
N LEU A 224 -6.57 -11.00 4.28
CA LEU A 224 -7.05 -9.89 5.12
C LEU A 224 -8.41 -9.36 4.65
N PHE A 225 -8.62 -9.23 3.34
CA PHE A 225 -9.87 -8.72 2.77
C PHE A 225 -10.91 -9.81 2.45
N GLU A 226 -10.65 -11.09 2.81
CA GLU A 226 -11.49 -12.25 2.43
C GLU A 226 -11.74 -12.33 0.92
N LEU A 227 -10.69 -12.20 0.12
CA LEU A 227 -10.76 -12.31 -1.33
C LEU A 227 -10.65 -13.78 -1.76
N ASP A 228 -11.31 -14.13 -2.87
CA ASP A 228 -10.89 -15.28 -3.65
C ASP A 228 -9.49 -14.99 -4.20
N LYS A 229 -8.51 -15.75 -3.71
CA LYS A 229 -7.11 -15.57 -4.07
C LYS A 229 -6.85 -15.84 -5.56
N ALA A 230 -7.50 -16.84 -6.16
CA ALA A 230 -7.28 -17.17 -7.56
C ALA A 230 -7.85 -16.07 -8.48
N ALA A 231 -9.02 -15.54 -8.14
CA ALA A 231 -9.60 -14.39 -8.82
C ALA A 231 -8.72 -13.13 -8.66
N PHE A 232 -8.19 -12.90 -7.46
CA PHE A 232 -7.26 -11.80 -7.20
C PHE A 232 -5.96 -11.93 -8.01
N ASP A 233 -5.32 -13.10 -7.99
CA ASP A 233 -4.09 -13.37 -8.74
C ASP A 233 -4.31 -13.20 -10.26
N THR A 234 -5.50 -13.55 -10.75
CA THR A 234 -5.90 -13.33 -12.15
C THR A 234 -6.06 -11.84 -12.44
N CYS A 235 -6.75 -11.09 -11.58
CA CYS A 235 -6.91 -9.64 -11.72
C CYS A 235 -5.55 -8.91 -11.71
N MET A 236 -4.62 -9.32 -10.85
CA MET A 236 -3.26 -8.76 -10.78
C MET A 236 -2.43 -8.96 -12.07
N GLN A 237 -2.92 -9.77 -13.02
CA GLN A 237 -2.31 -10.00 -14.32
C GLN A 237 -3.18 -9.44 -15.47
N ASP A 238 -4.34 -8.87 -15.19
CA ASP A 238 -5.26 -8.36 -16.20
C ASP A 238 -4.74 -7.04 -16.80
N PRO A 239 -4.45 -6.99 -18.12
CA PRO A 239 -4.05 -5.77 -18.80
C PRO A 239 -5.10 -4.65 -18.71
N SER A 240 -6.38 -4.97 -18.50
CA SER A 240 -7.46 -3.99 -18.38
C SER A 240 -7.30 -3.08 -17.16
N ILE A 241 -6.76 -3.62 -16.06
CA ILE A 241 -6.48 -2.88 -14.83
C ILE A 241 -5.34 -1.89 -15.05
N ILE A 242 -4.26 -2.33 -15.71
CA ILE A 242 -3.15 -1.45 -16.10
C ILE A 242 -3.64 -0.34 -17.04
N GLN A 243 -4.50 -0.66 -18.01
CA GLN A 243 -5.07 0.35 -18.90
C GLN A 243 -5.93 1.37 -18.16
N ARG A 244 -6.66 0.97 -17.12
CA ARG A 244 -7.42 1.89 -16.25
C ARG A 244 -6.47 2.85 -15.51
N ILE A 245 -5.42 2.34 -14.88
CA ILE A 245 -4.39 3.16 -14.22
C ILE A 245 -3.76 4.14 -15.22
N LYS A 246 -3.38 3.65 -16.41
CA LYS A 246 -2.80 4.49 -17.46
C LYS A 246 -3.76 5.60 -17.91
N ARG A 247 -5.06 5.33 -18.04
CA ARG A 247 -6.06 6.35 -18.40
C ARG A 247 -6.11 7.49 -17.38
N ASP A 248 -5.92 7.19 -16.10
CA ASP A 248 -5.86 8.22 -15.04
C ASP A 248 -4.60 9.05 -15.14
N MET A 249 -3.45 8.39 -15.32
CA MET A 249 -2.18 9.08 -15.53
C MET A 249 -2.24 9.99 -16.77
N ASP A 250 -2.80 9.50 -17.88
CA ASP A 250 -2.97 10.27 -19.12
C ASP A 250 -3.93 11.45 -18.93
N ALA A 251 -5.01 11.29 -18.15
CA ALA A 251 -5.92 12.38 -17.81
C ALA A 251 -5.21 13.43 -16.94
N GLY A 252 -4.46 13.01 -15.91
CA GLY A 252 -3.69 13.91 -15.06
C GLY A 252 -2.66 14.70 -15.85
N MET A 253 -1.92 14.06 -16.75
CA MET A 253 -0.95 14.75 -17.62
C MET A 253 -1.62 15.81 -18.50
N LYS A 254 -2.83 15.53 -19.01
CA LYS A 254 -3.62 16.51 -19.79
C LYS A 254 -4.12 17.67 -18.93
N ASP A 255 -4.46 17.40 -17.67
CA ASP A 255 -4.86 18.40 -16.68
C ASP A 255 -3.66 19.17 -16.09
N GLY A 256 -2.43 18.89 -16.55
CA GLY A 256 -1.21 19.59 -16.11
C GLY A 256 -0.58 19.05 -14.83
N VAL A 257 -1.01 17.87 -14.36
CA VAL A 257 -0.44 17.20 -13.19
C VAL A 257 0.98 16.73 -13.51
N ASN A 258 1.93 17.13 -12.66
CA ASN A 258 3.34 16.77 -12.76
C ASN A 258 3.91 16.16 -11.47
N GLY A 259 3.06 15.91 -10.47
CA GLY A 259 3.44 15.36 -9.17
C GLY A 259 2.22 15.04 -8.31
N THR A 260 2.43 14.29 -7.23
CA THR A 260 1.37 13.86 -6.31
C THR A 260 1.64 14.29 -4.86
N PRO A 261 0.59 14.55 -4.06
CA PRO A 261 -0.79 14.64 -4.49
C PRO A 261 -1.03 15.93 -5.29
N THR A 262 -1.87 15.85 -6.31
CA THR A 262 -2.46 17.05 -6.94
C THR A 262 -3.96 16.90 -6.91
N THR A 263 -4.65 17.93 -6.44
CA THR A 263 -6.12 17.96 -6.42
C THR A 263 -6.62 18.94 -7.44
N LEU A 264 -7.47 18.50 -8.36
CA LEU A 264 -8.25 19.37 -9.21
C LEU A 264 -9.62 19.57 -8.55
N VAL A 265 -9.89 20.79 -8.08
CA VAL A 265 -11.18 21.19 -7.54
C VAL A 265 -12.09 21.59 -8.69
N ILE A 266 -13.25 20.95 -8.80
CA ILE A 266 -14.25 21.22 -9.84
C ILE A 266 -15.52 21.75 -9.17
N ASP A 267 -16.04 22.90 -9.60
CA ASP A 267 -17.41 23.33 -9.29
C ASP A 267 -18.35 22.76 -10.35
N ASN A 268 -19.09 21.71 -10.00
CA ASN A 268 -20.01 21.00 -10.88
C ASN A 268 -21.19 21.87 -11.34
N LYS A 269 -21.44 23.00 -10.67
CA LYS A 269 -22.48 23.95 -11.08
C LYS A 269 -22.01 24.87 -12.20
N THR A 270 -20.76 25.34 -12.15
CA THR A 270 -20.21 26.32 -13.12
C THR A 270 -19.33 25.67 -14.18
N GLY A 271 -18.81 24.46 -13.92
CA GLY A 271 -17.82 23.78 -14.74
C GLY A 271 -16.39 24.28 -14.53
N GLU A 272 -16.20 25.25 -13.64
CA GLU A 272 -14.91 25.86 -13.31
C GLU A 272 -13.99 24.87 -12.59
N ARG A 273 -12.68 25.01 -12.82
CA ARG A 273 -11.68 24.09 -12.28
C ARG A 273 -10.45 24.86 -11.80
N GLU A 274 -9.97 24.51 -10.60
CA GLU A 274 -8.74 25.06 -10.03
C GLU A 274 -7.86 23.93 -9.48
N SER A 275 -6.56 23.98 -9.73
CA SER A 275 -5.62 22.94 -9.30
C SER A 275 -4.86 23.35 -8.04
N ILE A 276 -4.80 22.45 -7.07
CA ILE A 276 -4.04 22.56 -5.83
C ILE A 276 -2.93 21.51 -5.86
N VAL A 277 -1.67 21.98 -5.93
CA VAL A 277 -0.50 21.11 -5.96
C VAL A 277 0.05 20.87 -4.55
N GLY A 278 0.32 19.60 -4.25
CA GLY A 278 0.95 19.14 -3.02
C GLY A 278 -0.03 18.83 -1.89
N ALA A 279 0.51 18.28 -0.80
CA ALA A 279 -0.22 17.95 0.41
C ALA A 279 -0.61 19.22 1.19
N ARG A 280 -1.68 19.90 0.76
CA ARG A 280 -2.17 21.11 1.42
C ARG A 280 -3.07 20.77 2.61
N PRO A 281 -3.10 21.62 3.66
CA PRO A 281 -4.04 21.46 4.76
C PRO A 281 -5.46 21.85 4.33
N PHE A 282 -6.45 21.42 5.12
CA PHE A 282 -7.87 21.74 4.98
C PHE A 282 -8.15 23.21 4.58
N ALA A 283 -7.52 24.17 5.28
CA ALA A 283 -7.75 25.60 5.05
C ALA A 283 -7.46 26.03 3.60
N GLY A 284 -6.43 25.47 2.97
CA GLY A 284 -6.09 25.81 1.58
C GLY A 284 -7.18 25.38 0.57
N PHE A 285 -7.91 24.31 0.86
CA PHE A 285 -9.05 23.88 0.04
C PHE A 285 -10.26 24.78 0.24
N VAL A 286 -10.52 25.18 1.48
CA VAL A 286 -11.60 26.12 1.80
C VAL A 286 -11.39 27.45 1.08
N GLU A 287 -10.18 27.99 1.11
CA GLU A 287 -9.85 29.24 0.40
C GLU A 287 -10.12 29.15 -1.11
N VAL A 288 -9.74 28.03 -1.75
CA VAL A 288 -10.00 27.79 -3.18
C VAL A 288 -11.49 27.71 -3.45
N ILE A 289 -12.22 26.89 -2.69
CA ILE A 289 -13.68 26.74 -2.84
C ILE A 289 -14.38 28.09 -2.64
N GLU A 290 -13.98 28.89 -1.64
CA GLU A 290 -14.55 30.22 -1.40
C GLU A 290 -14.30 31.18 -2.57
N ARG A 291 -13.10 31.18 -3.17
CA ARG A 291 -12.80 31.98 -4.37
C ARG A 291 -13.66 31.55 -5.55
N MET A 292 -13.78 30.24 -5.80
CA MET A 292 -14.65 29.71 -6.86
C MET A 292 -16.11 30.10 -6.65
N VAL A 293 -16.61 30.08 -5.40
CA VAL A 293 -17.97 30.55 -5.06
C VAL A 293 -18.15 32.03 -5.36
N LYS A 294 -17.15 32.87 -5.11
CA LYS A 294 -17.18 34.32 -5.37
C LYS A 294 -16.97 34.67 -6.85
N GLY A 295 -16.58 33.71 -7.69
CA GLY A 295 -16.21 33.93 -9.08
C GLY A 295 -14.84 34.62 -9.23
N GLU A 296 -13.95 34.43 -8.26
CA GLU A 296 -12.63 35.05 -8.17
C GLU A 296 -11.49 34.09 -8.55
N SER A 297 -11.76 32.99 -9.26
CA SER A 297 -10.69 32.05 -9.61
C SER A 297 -9.65 32.67 -10.53
N GLU A 298 -8.39 32.36 -10.22
CA GLU A 298 -7.30 32.64 -11.12
C GLU A 298 -7.41 31.67 -12.31
N LYS A 299 -7.58 32.21 -13.52
CA LYS A 299 -7.42 31.41 -14.74
C LYS A 299 -6.08 30.69 -14.66
N ALA A 300 -6.10 29.36 -14.73
CA ALA A 300 -4.90 28.54 -14.79
C ALA A 300 -3.93 29.16 -15.81
N PRO A 301 -2.64 29.36 -15.44
CA PRO A 301 -1.67 29.92 -16.37
C PRO A 301 -1.63 29.04 -17.62
N ALA A 302 -1.84 29.67 -18.79
CA ALA A 302 -1.70 29.00 -20.07
C ALA A 302 -0.36 28.25 -20.09
N ALA A 303 -0.42 26.95 -20.40
CA ALA A 303 0.76 26.10 -20.50
C ALA A 303 1.84 26.84 -21.30
N ALA A 304 2.98 27.11 -20.67
CA ALA A 304 4.09 27.78 -21.34
C ALA A 304 4.46 26.96 -22.59
N PRO A 305 4.61 27.60 -23.77
CA PRO A 305 4.92 26.88 -24.99
C PRO A 305 6.21 26.10 -24.80
N ALA A 306 6.18 24.81 -25.13
CA ALA A 306 7.34 23.95 -25.14
C ALA A 306 8.45 24.63 -25.98
N LYS A 307 9.57 24.94 -25.33
CA LYS A 307 10.76 25.41 -26.05
C LYS A 307 11.20 24.26 -26.96
N LYS A 308 11.12 24.50 -28.28
CA LYS A 308 11.68 23.64 -29.32
C LYS A 308 13.19 23.52 -29.19
#